data_AF-A0A5E4VAT7-F1
#
_entry.id   AF-A0A5E4VAT7-F1
#
_cell.length_a   1.000
_cell.length_b   1.000
_cell.length_c   1.000
_cell.angle_alpha   90.00
_cell.angle_beta   90.00
_cell.angle_gamma   90.00
#
_symmetry.space_group_name_H-M   'P 1'
#
loop_
_entity.id
_entity.type
_entity.pdbx_description
1 polymer ?
#
loop_
_entity_poly.entity_id
_entity_poly.type
_entity_poly.pdbx_seq_one_letter_code
_entity_poly.pdbx_strand_id
1 'polypeptide(L)'
;MTNLAKIATLLASGLMTVALSACSSSAPLFTSDGRPTQQIRCSASTAGDCDQRARTQCVQKDYDVLTRDVTGGVAHLVIACRPN
;
A
#
# COMPACT_ATOMS: atom_id res chain seq x y z
N MET A 1 -65.37 -13.32 -4.47
CA MET A 1 -65.43 -11.98 -5.11
C MET A 1 -65.19 -10.91 -4.05
N THR A 2 -63.94 -10.50 -3.78
CA THR A 2 -63.61 -9.10 -3.42
C THR A 2 -62.09 -8.90 -3.40
N ASN A 3 -61.68 -7.80 -4.00
CA ASN A 3 -60.31 -7.35 -4.21
C ASN A 3 -59.60 -6.99 -2.91
N LEU A 4 -58.36 -7.45 -2.73
CA LEU A 4 -57.41 -6.81 -1.80
C LEU A 4 -56.04 -6.73 -2.49
N ALA A 5 -55.79 -5.54 -3.06
CA ALA A 5 -54.50 -4.88 -3.20
C ALA A 5 -53.34 -5.74 -3.76
N LYS A 6 -52.94 -5.67 -5.04
CA LYS A 6 -52.39 -4.47 -5.70
C LYS A 6 -51.92 -3.42 -4.69
N ILE A 7 -50.66 -3.51 -4.25
CA ILE A 7 -49.73 -2.40 -3.97
C ILE A 7 -48.53 -2.97 -3.20
N ALA A 8 -47.34 -2.45 -3.52
CA ALA A 8 -46.09 -2.57 -2.77
C ALA A 8 -45.31 -3.89 -2.91
N THR A 9 -44.67 -4.06 -4.07
CA THR A 9 -43.29 -4.60 -4.07
C THR A 9 -42.48 -3.97 -5.21
N LEU A 10 -42.65 -2.66 -5.39
CA LEU A 10 -41.61 -1.80 -5.93
C LEU A 10 -40.93 -1.20 -4.72
N LEU A 11 -39.72 -1.65 -4.38
CA LEU A 11 -38.71 -0.97 -3.56
C LEU A 11 -37.68 -2.01 -3.10
N ALA A 12 -36.57 -2.10 -3.83
CA ALA A 12 -35.24 -2.00 -3.25
C ALA A 12 -34.21 -2.40 -4.31
N SER A 13 -33.99 -1.50 -5.26
CA SER A 13 -32.68 -1.30 -5.89
C SER A 13 -31.70 -0.87 -4.78
N GLY A 14 -31.33 -1.79 -3.90
CA GLY A 14 -30.36 -1.58 -2.84
C GLY A 14 -28.98 -1.76 -3.44
N LEU A 15 -28.29 -0.64 -3.65
CA LEU A 15 -26.92 -0.55 -4.11
C LEU A 15 -26.04 -1.64 -3.47
N MET A 16 -25.56 -2.59 -4.27
CA MET A 16 -24.35 -3.31 -3.95
C MET A 16 -23.18 -2.34 -4.12
N THR A 17 -22.95 -1.48 -3.13
CA THR A 17 -21.61 -0.93 -2.89
C THR A 17 -20.75 -2.08 -2.42
N VAL A 18 -20.23 -2.87 -3.37
CA VAL A 18 -19.06 -3.69 -3.14
C VAL A 18 -17.95 -2.70 -2.80
N ALA A 19 -17.74 -2.48 -1.51
CA ALA A 19 -16.52 -1.88 -1.01
C ALA A 19 -15.40 -2.78 -1.49
N LEU A 20 -14.74 -2.38 -2.58
CA LEU A 20 -13.56 -3.03 -3.11
C LEU A 20 -12.37 -2.69 -2.20
N SER A 21 -12.49 -2.94 -0.90
CA SER A 21 -11.41 -2.85 0.08
C SER A 21 -10.56 -4.12 -0.02
N ALA A 22 -9.99 -4.31 -1.20
CA ALA A 22 -8.92 -5.26 -1.46
C ALA A 22 -7.89 -4.59 -2.40
N CYS A 23 -7.56 -3.32 -2.15
CA CYS A 23 -6.29 -2.79 -2.62
C CYS A 23 -5.20 -3.33 -1.68
N SER A 24 -4.61 -4.45 -2.12
CA SER A 24 -3.26 -4.91 -1.85
C SER A 24 -2.68 -4.56 -0.48
N SER A 25 -2.36 -5.59 0.31
CA SER A 25 -1.50 -5.51 1.50
C SER A 25 -0.04 -5.18 1.13
N SER A 26 0.14 -4.20 0.26
CA SER A 26 1.39 -3.56 -0.09
C SER A 26 1.56 -2.36 0.82
N ALA A 27 2.78 -2.11 1.27
CA ALA A 27 3.09 -0.98 2.13
C ALA A 27 2.46 0.33 1.60
N PRO A 28 2.03 1.23 2.50
CA PRO A 28 1.26 2.41 2.10
C PRO A 28 2.05 3.20 1.05
N LEU A 29 1.41 3.58 -0.06
CA LEU A 29 2.06 4.30 -1.16
C LEU A 29 2.65 5.65 -0.73
N PHE A 30 2.15 6.19 0.39
CA PHE A 30 2.60 7.43 1.00
C PHE A 30 2.78 7.23 2.51
N THR A 31 3.79 7.87 3.09
CA THR A 31 3.87 8.03 4.55
C THR A 31 2.74 8.94 5.05
N SER A 32 2.48 8.97 6.35
CA SER A 32 1.51 9.88 6.98
C SER A 32 1.74 11.36 6.63
N ASP A 33 2.99 11.73 6.36
CA ASP A 33 3.41 13.08 5.92
C ASP A 33 3.25 13.34 4.41
N GLY A 34 2.69 12.38 3.65
CA GLY A 34 2.44 12.53 2.21
C GLY A 34 3.62 12.24 1.28
N ARG A 35 4.78 11.82 1.80
CA ARG A 35 5.94 11.45 0.96
C ARG A 35 5.74 10.09 0.29
N PRO A 36 6.06 9.92 -1.00
CA PRO A 36 5.92 8.64 -1.68
C PRO A 36 6.86 7.61 -1.07
N THR A 37 6.34 6.41 -0.83
CA THR A 37 7.15 5.27 -0.38
C THR A 37 7.65 4.48 -1.58
N GLN A 38 8.77 3.82 -1.39
CA GLN A 38 9.41 3.03 -2.42
C GLN A 38 9.86 1.71 -1.80
N GLN A 39 9.56 0.61 -2.49
CA GLN A 39 10.04 -0.70 -2.07
C GLN A 39 11.37 -1.00 -2.74
N ILE A 40 12.39 -1.29 -1.93
CA ILE A 40 13.69 -1.74 -2.40
C ILE A 40 13.93 -3.19 -1.97
N ARG A 41 14.65 -3.90 -2.82
CA ARG A 41 15.09 -5.27 -2.58
C ARG A 41 16.60 -5.30 -2.65
N CYS A 42 17.23 -5.78 -1.59
CA CYS A 42 18.67 -5.82 -1.43
C CYS A 42 19.10 -7.13 -0.77
N SER A 43 20.38 -7.44 -0.85
CA SER A 43 20.97 -8.55 -0.12
C SER A 43 20.95 -8.24 1.38
N ALA A 44 20.43 -9.16 2.20
CA ALA A 44 20.49 -9.03 3.65
C ALA A 44 21.87 -9.40 4.22
N SER A 45 22.65 -10.18 3.47
CA SER A 45 23.99 -10.64 3.87
C SER A 45 25.10 -9.66 3.46
N THR A 46 24.86 -8.82 2.46
CA THR A 46 25.83 -7.82 1.98
C THR A 46 25.65 -6.51 2.76
N ALA A 47 26.58 -6.21 3.66
CA ALA A 47 26.58 -4.94 4.39
C ALA A 47 26.61 -3.75 3.41
N GLY A 48 25.72 -2.78 3.61
CA GLY A 48 25.66 -1.55 2.81
C GLY A 48 24.90 -1.64 1.48
N ASP A 49 24.50 -2.83 0.99
CA ASP A 49 23.75 -2.94 -0.28
C ASP A 49 22.38 -2.25 -0.21
N CYS A 50 21.67 -2.41 0.91
CA CYS A 50 20.38 -1.74 1.13
C CYS A 50 20.52 -0.21 1.19
N ASP A 51 21.57 0.28 1.84
CA ASP A 51 21.88 1.72 1.93
C ASP A 51 22.20 2.31 0.56
N GLN A 52 23.10 1.64 -0.18
CA GLN A 52 23.48 2.03 -1.54
C GLN A 52 22.25 2.16 -2.43
N ARG A 53 21.39 1.13 -2.43
CA ARG A 53 20.15 1.11 -3.22
C ARG A 53 19.16 2.18 -2.79
N ALA A 54 18.97 2.36 -1.49
CA ALA A 54 18.08 3.39 -0.97
C ALA A 54 18.54 4.79 -1.41
N ARG A 55 19.84 5.09 -1.29
CA ARG A 55 20.43 6.35 -1.77
C ARG A 55 20.29 6.51 -3.28
N THR A 56 20.52 5.46 -4.07
CA THR A 56 20.31 5.53 -5.53
C THR A 56 18.86 5.86 -5.88
N GLN A 57 17.89 5.22 -5.21
CA GLN A 57 16.46 5.49 -5.41
C GLN A 57 16.07 6.91 -4.99
N CYS A 58 16.71 7.44 -3.95
CA CYS A 58 16.51 8.81 -3.48
C CYS A 58 17.44 9.83 -4.13
N VAL A 59 18.10 9.51 -5.25
CA VAL A 59 18.97 10.44 -6.00
C VAL A 59 20.07 11.04 -5.09
N GLN A 60 20.74 10.18 -4.34
CA GLN A 60 21.78 10.49 -3.36
C GLN A 60 21.32 11.32 -2.15
N LYS A 61 20.01 11.48 -1.96
CA LYS A 61 19.45 12.09 -0.76
C LYS A 61 19.37 11.07 0.37
N ASP A 62 19.14 11.61 1.56
CA ASP A 62 18.77 10.79 2.69
C ASP A 62 17.36 10.21 2.53
N TYR A 63 17.11 9.15 3.29
CA TYR A 63 15.88 8.38 3.27
C TYR A 63 15.53 7.91 4.68
N ASP A 64 14.24 7.66 4.90
CA ASP A 64 13.71 7.05 6.11
C ASP A 64 13.28 5.62 5.80
N VAL A 65 13.65 4.66 6.66
CA VAL A 65 13.20 3.27 6.54
C VAL A 65 11.90 3.12 7.31
N LEU A 66 10.81 2.84 6.59
CA LEU A 66 9.48 2.65 7.16
C LEU A 66 9.25 1.19 7.54
N THR A 67 9.77 0.25 6.75
CA THR A 67 9.65 -1.18 7.02
C THR A 67 10.91 -1.87 6.53
N ARG A 68 11.35 -2.89 7.26
CA ARG A 68 12.43 -3.78 6.85
C ARG A 68 12.04 -5.21 7.19
N ASP A 69 11.87 -6.01 6.16
CA ASP A 69 11.64 -7.45 6.26
C ASP A 69 12.83 -8.19 5.66
N VAL A 70 13.19 -9.35 6.19
CA VAL A 70 14.24 -10.20 5.63
C VAL A 70 13.69 -11.60 5.46
N THR A 71 13.57 -12.02 4.20
CA THR A 71 13.04 -13.34 3.84
C THR A 71 14.02 -14.02 2.89
N GLY A 72 14.48 -15.22 3.25
CA GLY A 72 15.36 -16.03 2.39
C GLY A 72 16.70 -15.37 2.02
N GLY A 73 17.27 -14.56 2.90
CA GLY A 73 18.54 -13.84 2.65
C GLY A 73 18.38 -12.55 1.82
N VAL A 74 17.15 -12.19 1.47
CA VAL A 74 16.81 -10.96 0.76
C VAL A 74 16.10 -10.01 1.73
N ALA A 75 16.59 -8.79 1.82
CA ALA A 75 15.97 -7.72 2.58
C ALA A 75 15.00 -6.94 1.68
N HIS A 76 13.76 -6.82 2.14
CA HIS A 76 12.70 -6.02 1.55
C HIS A 76 12.51 -4.78 2.43
N LEU A 77 12.99 -3.63 1.97
CA LEU A 77 12.79 -2.37 2.69
C LEU A 77 11.74 -1.54 1.98
N VAL A 78 10.93 -0.85 2.77
CA VAL A 78 10.08 0.24 2.32
C VAL A 78 10.70 1.51 2.86
N ILE A 79 11.05 2.42 1.96
CA ILE A 79 11.70 3.68 2.30
C ILE A 79 10.86 4.86 1.83
N ALA A 80 11.06 6.02 2.45
CA ALA A 80 10.59 7.31 1.93
C ALA A 80 11.78 8.25 1.80
N CYS A 81 11.94 8.88 0.63
CA CYS A 81 13.02 9.84 0.43
C CYS A 81 12.75 11.12 1.21
N ARG A 82 13.79 11.65 1.87
CA ARG A 82 13.66 12.93 2.57
C ARG A 82 13.63 14.08 1.56
N PRO A 83 12.77 15.09 1.78
CA PRO A 83 12.87 16.34 1.05
C PRO A 83 14.19 17.03 1.38
N ASN A 84 14.67 17.90 0.48
CA ASN A 84 15.88 18.71 0.71
C ASN A 84 15.62 19.77 1.78
#